data_AF-A0A1X0WS44-F1
#
_entry.id   AF-A0A1X0WS44-F1
#
_cell.length_a   1.000
_cell.length_b   1.000
_cell.length_c   1.000
_cell.angle_alpha   90.00
_cell.angle_beta   90.00
_cell.angle_gamma   90.00
#
_symmetry.space_group_name_H-M   'P 1'
#
loop_
_entity.id
_entity.type
_entity.pdbx_description
1 polymer ?
#
loop_
_entity_poly.entity_id
_entity_poly.type
_entity_poly.pdbx_seq_one_letter_code
_entity_poly.pdbx_strand_id
1 'polypeptide(L)'
;MCSHCFYGFNDESCQTKVYYRPGHDWLERDWEFAWEILTNSRSHWVYDMEHDVLCVVGLGDHIGAVRFIVRNFYGLNRIYREDIPKWQEIIGNNMIFYNAKVNDSKHYASCLPRKYKNED
;
A
#
# COMPACT_ATOMS: atom_id res chain seq x y z
N MET A 1 28.17 12.52 -3.90
CA MET A 1 26.78 12.36 -3.42
C MET A 1 26.15 11.30 -4.30
N CYS A 2 25.97 10.09 -3.77
CA CYS A 2 25.49 8.94 -4.54
C CYS A 2 23.95 8.98 -4.60
N SER A 3 23.39 8.88 -5.80
CA SER A 3 21.96 9.03 -6.13
C SER A 3 21.10 7.79 -5.83
N HIS A 4 21.59 6.82 -5.05
CA HIS A 4 20.93 5.51 -4.88
C HIS A 4 20.29 5.26 -3.52
N CYS A 5 20.21 6.25 -2.63
CA CYS A 5 19.40 6.12 -1.42
C CYS A 5 17.93 6.49 -1.71
N PHE A 6 17.25 5.73 -2.58
CA PHE A 6 15.80 5.84 -2.75
C PHE A 6 15.11 5.11 -1.59
N TYR A 7 14.64 5.88 -0.60
CA TYR A 7 13.57 5.49 0.32
C TYR A 7 13.70 4.15 1.07
N GLY A 8 14.91 3.70 1.42
CA GLY A 8 15.08 2.52 2.27
C GLY A 8 14.71 1.19 1.59
N PHE A 9 14.72 1.14 0.26
CA PHE A 9 14.78 -0.13 -0.46
C PHE A 9 16.09 -0.83 -0.10
N ASN A 10 16.02 -2.06 0.41
CA ASN A 10 17.21 -2.87 0.65
C ASN A 10 17.91 -3.12 -0.69
N ASP A 11 19.22 -2.83 -0.74
CA ASP A 11 20.10 -3.07 -1.91
C ASP A 11 20.44 -4.57 -2.09
N GLU A 12 20.05 -5.42 -1.13
CA GLU A 12 20.00 -6.86 -1.36
C GLU A 12 18.80 -7.16 -2.25
N SER A 13 18.94 -8.11 -3.18
CA SER A 13 17.87 -8.66 -4.01
C SER A 13 16.85 -9.45 -3.17
N CYS A 14 16.34 -8.83 -2.10
CA CYS A 14 15.28 -9.28 -1.24
C CYS A 14 14.00 -9.26 -2.07
N GLN A 15 13.22 -10.32 -1.94
CA GLN A 15 12.08 -10.65 -2.78
C GLN A 15 10.90 -9.70 -2.56
N THR A 16 11.07 -8.38 -2.79
CA THR A 16 9.97 -7.41 -2.73
C THR A 16 8.84 -7.95 -3.56
N LYS A 17 7.69 -8.18 -2.94
CA LYS A 17 6.52 -8.71 -3.63
C LYS A 17 5.82 -7.57 -4.33
N VAL A 18 5.72 -7.67 -5.65
CA VAL A 18 5.17 -6.58 -6.46
C VAL A 18 3.80 -6.99 -6.95
N TYR A 19 2.79 -6.19 -6.65
CA TYR A 19 1.43 -6.41 -7.11
C TYR A 19 0.95 -5.21 -7.92
N TYR A 20 0.39 -5.47 -9.10
CA TYR A 20 -0.16 -4.46 -9.99
C TYR A 20 -1.66 -4.64 -10.17
N ARG A 21 -2.39 -3.51 -10.12
CA ARG A 21 -3.83 -3.47 -10.31
C ARG A 21 -4.23 -2.65 -11.55
N PRO A 22 -4.28 -3.26 -12.75
CA PRO A 22 -4.76 -2.59 -13.97
C PRO A 22 -6.27 -2.39 -14.00
N GLY A 23 -7.01 -2.99 -13.06
CA GLY A 23 -8.47 -2.97 -13.00
C GLY A 23 -8.97 -3.45 -11.63
N HIS A 24 -9.77 -4.50 -11.58
CA HIS A 24 -10.26 -5.03 -10.31
C HIS A 24 -9.31 -6.03 -9.65
N ASP A 25 -8.55 -6.79 -10.45
CA ASP A 25 -7.68 -7.87 -10.00
C ASP A 25 -6.25 -7.41 -9.67
N TRP A 26 -5.61 -8.15 -8.76
CA TRP A 26 -4.21 -7.98 -8.41
C TRP A 26 -3.36 -9.04 -9.11
N LEU A 27 -2.31 -8.60 -9.78
CA LEU A 27 -1.40 -9.47 -10.50
C LEU A 27 0.00 -9.32 -9.92
N GLU A 28 0.62 -10.44 -9.55
CA GLU A 28 2.02 -10.45 -9.13
C GLU A 28 2.94 -10.11 -10.30
N ARG A 29 4.02 -9.39 -10.01
CA ARG A 29 5.00 -8.89 -10.97
C ARG A 29 6.42 -9.09 -10.44
N ASP A 30 7.35 -9.04 -11.37
CA ASP A 30 8.77 -9.20 -11.09
C ASP A 30 9.45 -7.87 -10.73
N TRP A 31 10.74 -7.97 -10.45
CA TRP A 31 11.60 -6.86 -10.13
C TRP A 31 11.79 -5.88 -11.30
N GLU A 32 11.83 -6.37 -12.55
CA GLU A 32 11.98 -5.51 -13.72
C GLU A 32 10.81 -4.54 -13.82
N PHE A 33 9.57 -5.05 -13.63
CA PHE A 33 8.39 -4.21 -13.54
C PHE A 33 8.46 -3.22 -12.37
N ALA A 34 8.91 -3.67 -11.18
CA ALA A 34 9.07 -2.78 -10.03
C ALA A 34 10.02 -1.61 -10.34
N TRP A 35 11.16 -1.91 -10.95
CA TRP A 35 12.16 -0.91 -11.32
C TRP A 35 11.60 0.12 -12.31
N GLU A 36 10.88 -0.32 -13.33
CA GLU A 36 10.19 0.57 -14.27
C GLU A 36 9.20 1.50 -13.57
N ILE A 37 8.44 0.97 -12.60
CA ILE A 37 7.46 1.74 -11.84
C ILE A 37 8.13 2.76 -10.91
N LEU A 38 9.18 2.35 -10.19
CA LEU A 38 9.89 3.19 -9.22
C LEU A 38 10.68 4.32 -9.90
N THR A 39 11.15 4.11 -11.13
CA THR A 39 11.83 5.14 -11.93
C THR A 39 10.86 6.05 -12.69
N ASN A 40 9.58 5.68 -12.78
CA ASN A 40 8.55 6.47 -13.45
C ASN A 40 7.84 7.41 -12.47
N SER A 41 8.10 8.71 -12.61
CA SER A 41 7.54 9.76 -11.76
C SER A 41 6.02 9.95 -11.88
N ARG A 42 5.37 9.34 -12.86
CA ARG A 42 3.90 9.38 -13.04
C ARG A 42 3.18 8.18 -12.41
N SER A 43 3.93 7.21 -11.87
CA SER A 43 3.33 6.03 -11.26
C SER A 43 2.63 6.37 -9.94
N HIS A 44 1.70 5.53 -9.53
CA HIS A 44 1.03 5.61 -8.24
C HIS A 44 1.21 4.28 -7.51
N TRP A 45 1.69 4.32 -6.27
CA TRP A 45 1.93 3.09 -5.52
C TRP A 45 1.86 3.32 -4.01
N VAL A 46 1.69 2.20 -3.29
CA VAL A 46 1.83 2.08 -1.85
C VAL A 46 2.86 1.00 -1.58
N TYR A 47 3.84 1.28 -0.74
CA TYR A 47 4.86 0.33 -0.32
C TYR A 47 4.72 0.05 1.18
N ASP A 48 4.65 -1.22 1.56
CA ASP A 48 4.65 -1.67 2.95
C ASP A 48 6.05 -2.13 3.34
N MET A 49 6.69 -1.39 4.25
CA MET A 49 8.05 -1.64 4.68
C MET A 49 8.17 -2.91 5.55
N GLU A 50 7.12 -3.24 6.30
CA GLU A 50 7.12 -4.39 7.23
C GLU A 50 7.14 -5.73 6.47
N HIS A 51 6.32 -5.86 5.43
CA HIS A 51 6.24 -7.10 4.64
C HIS A 51 7.00 -7.05 3.32
N ASP A 52 7.68 -5.94 3.01
CA ASP A 52 8.39 -5.72 1.75
C ASP A 52 7.47 -5.94 0.53
N VAL A 53 6.36 -5.18 0.49
CA VAL A 53 5.31 -5.31 -0.54
C VAL A 53 5.10 -4.00 -1.28
N LEU A 54 5.30 -4.00 -2.59
CA LEU A 54 5.01 -2.88 -3.48
C LEU A 54 3.69 -3.10 -4.22
N CYS A 55 2.69 -2.27 -3.94
CA CYS A 55 1.40 -2.28 -4.63
C CYS A 55 1.28 -1.09 -5.59
N VAL A 56 1.25 -1.38 -6.88
CA VAL A 56 1.14 -0.42 -7.98
C VAL A 56 -0.31 -0.28 -8.41
N VAL A 57 -0.81 0.95 -8.47
CA VAL A 57 -2.22 1.27 -8.71
C VAL A 57 -2.38 2.38 -9.74
N GLY A 58 -3.61 2.54 -10.23
CA GLY A 58 -4.00 3.72 -11.00
C GLY A 58 -4.22 4.96 -10.13
N LEU A 59 -4.34 6.12 -10.78
CA LEU A 59 -4.68 7.38 -10.12
C LEU A 59 -5.94 7.23 -9.26
N GLY A 60 -5.80 7.50 -7.95
CA GLY A 60 -6.91 7.51 -7.00
C GLY A 60 -7.23 6.18 -6.31
N ASP A 61 -6.47 5.11 -6.59
CA ASP A 61 -6.76 3.76 -6.04
C ASP A 61 -5.78 3.29 -4.95
N HIS A 62 -5.07 4.21 -4.29
CA HIS A 62 -4.21 3.89 -3.15
C HIS A 62 -4.96 3.18 -2.01
N ILE A 63 -6.25 3.49 -1.81
CA ILE A 63 -7.09 2.75 -0.85
C ILE A 63 -7.26 1.27 -1.23
N GLY A 64 -7.28 0.97 -2.52
CA GLY A 64 -7.27 -0.41 -3.02
C GLY A 64 -6.01 -1.13 -2.57
N ALA A 65 -4.84 -0.50 -2.73
CA ALA A 65 -3.56 -1.04 -2.28
C ALA A 65 -3.52 -1.26 -0.77
N VAL A 66 -3.92 -0.26 0.03
CA VAL A 66 -3.97 -0.40 1.49
C VAL A 66 -4.84 -1.59 1.89
N ARG A 67 -6.05 -1.70 1.33
CA ARG A 67 -6.97 -2.82 1.60
C ARG A 67 -6.40 -4.17 1.20
N PHE A 68 -5.68 -4.23 0.08
CA PHE A 68 -5.01 -5.44 -0.36
C PHE A 68 -3.93 -5.85 0.63
N ILE A 69 -3.06 -4.91 1.03
CA ILE A 69 -1.96 -5.18 1.94
C ILE A 69 -2.48 -5.66 3.29
N VAL A 70 -3.39 -4.91 3.92
CA VAL A 70 -3.87 -5.27 5.27
C VAL A 70 -4.63 -6.59 5.31
N ARG A 71 -5.32 -6.94 4.22
CA ARG A 71 -6.04 -8.21 4.12
C ARG A 71 -5.09 -9.39 3.98
N ASN A 72 -4.13 -9.29 3.07
CA ASN A 72 -3.30 -10.43 2.68
C ASN A 72 -2.05 -10.61 3.55
N PHE A 73 -1.54 -9.55 4.16
CA PHE A 73 -0.29 -9.57 4.91
C PHE A 73 -0.49 -9.39 6.42
N TYR A 74 -1.50 -8.60 6.83
CA TYR A 74 -1.82 -8.38 8.26
C TYR A 74 -3.01 -9.20 8.77
N GLY A 75 -3.63 -10.02 7.93
CA GLY A 75 -4.77 -10.88 8.29
C GLY A 75 -6.07 -10.14 8.58
N LEU A 76 -6.17 -8.85 8.26
CA LEU A 76 -7.36 -8.01 8.52
C LEU A 76 -8.37 -8.17 7.36
N ASN A 77 -9.02 -9.32 7.31
CA ASN A 77 -9.96 -9.70 6.24
C ASN A 77 -11.24 -8.86 6.21
N ARG A 78 -11.67 -8.37 7.37
CA ARG A 78 -12.76 -7.42 7.54
C ARG A 78 -12.25 -6.33 8.47
N ILE A 79 -12.56 -5.08 8.16
CA ILE A 79 -12.23 -3.97 9.05
C ILE A 79 -13.48 -3.70 9.86
N TYR A 80 -13.50 -4.19 11.10
CA TYR A 80 -14.51 -3.80 12.07
C TYR A 80 -14.12 -2.48 12.73
N ARG A 81 -15.04 -1.90 13.50
CA ARG A 81 -14.80 -0.60 14.15
C ARG A 81 -13.63 -0.71 15.15
N GLU A 82 -13.55 -1.82 15.86
CA GLU A 82 -12.47 -2.17 16.78
C GLU A 82 -11.10 -2.33 16.10
N ASP A 83 -11.07 -2.66 14.80
CA ASP A 83 -9.83 -2.78 14.04
C ASP A 83 -9.33 -1.44 13.51
N ILE A 84 -10.15 -0.38 13.53
CA ILE A 84 -9.78 0.93 12.98
C ILE A 84 -8.47 1.47 13.60
N PRO A 85 -8.27 1.46 14.93
CA PRO A 85 -7.02 1.93 15.52
C PRO A 85 -5.80 1.14 15.03
N LYS A 86 -5.90 -0.20 14.99
CA LYS A 86 -4.83 -1.07 14.49
C LYS A 86 -4.53 -0.80 13.01
N TRP A 87 -5.57 -0.62 12.21
CA TRP A 87 -5.44 -0.29 10.80
C TRP A 87 -4.77 1.07 10.59
N GLN A 88 -5.10 2.05 11.42
CA GLN A 88 -4.46 3.37 11.39
C GLN A 88 -2.98 3.31 11.77
N GLU A 89 -2.63 2.49 12.75
CA GLU A 89 -1.26 2.25 13.19
C GLU A 89 -0.43 1.60 12.07
N ILE A 90 -0.95 0.54 11.44
CA ILE A 90 -0.29 -0.13 10.31
C ILE A 90 -0.01 0.86 9.18
N ILE A 91 -1.02 1.64 8.77
CA ILE A 91 -0.85 2.62 7.69
C ILE A 91 0.18 3.69 8.08
N GLY A 92 0.08 4.21 9.30
CA GLY A 92 0.92 5.32 9.76
C GLY A 92 2.38 4.95 9.95
N ASN A 93 2.65 3.71 10.37
CA ASN A 93 4.00 3.27 10.73
C ASN A 93 4.70 2.54 9.57
N ASN A 94 3.96 1.78 8.76
CA ASN A 94 4.56 0.80 7.87
C ASN A 94 4.43 1.15 6.38
N MET A 95 3.51 2.07 6.00
CA MET A 95 3.22 2.33 4.60
C MET A 95 3.77 3.65 4.07
N ILE A 96 4.40 3.60 2.91
CA ILE A 96 4.83 4.75 2.12
C ILE A 96 3.89 4.93 0.92
N PHE A 97 3.45 6.16 0.69
CA PHE A 97 2.56 6.51 -0.41
C PHE A 97 3.27 7.39 -1.44
N TYR A 98 3.14 7.06 -2.73
CA TYR A 98 3.68 7.86 -3.82
C TYR A 98 2.59 8.33 -4.77
N ASN A 99 2.67 9.61 -5.15
CA ASN A 99 1.65 10.32 -5.94
C ASN A 99 0.21 10.09 -5.44
N ALA A 100 0.04 10.01 -4.11
CA ALA A 100 -1.25 9.92 -3.47
C ALA A 100 -1.76 11.33 -3.15
N LYS A 101 -3.03 11.62 -3.47
CA LYS A 101 -3.66 12.89 -3.09
C LYS A 101 -3.87 12.98 -1.57
N VAL A 102 -4.03 11.83 -0.93
CA VAL A 102 -4.15 11.70 0.52
C VAL A 102 -3.35 10.48 0.96
N ASN A 103 -2.63 10.61 2.07
CA ASN A 103 -1.73 9.58 2.60
C ASN A 103 -1.80 9.45 4.13
N ASP A 104 -2.76 10.10 4.79
CA ASP A 104 -2.91 10.01 6.23
C ASP A 104 -3.88 8.89 6.64
N SER A 105 -3.51 8.17 7.70
CA SER A 105 -4.26 7.03 8.21
C SER A 105 -5.66 7.41 8.72
N LYS A 106 -5.84 8.65 9.21
CA LYS A 106 -7.14 9.15 9.66
C LYS A 106 -8.13 9.31 8.50
N HIS A 107 -7.67 9.84 7.37
CA HIS A 107 -8.49 9.97 6.18
C HIS A 107 -8.96 8.60 5.70
N TYR A 108 -8.05 7.63 5.58
CA TYR A 108 -8.43 6.30 5.11
C TYR A 108 -9.44 5.62 6.04
N ALA A 109 -9.29 5.77 7.36
CA ALA A 109 -10.27 5.25 8.31
C ALA A 109 -11.63 5.96 8.16
N SER A 110 -11.62 7.28 7.91
CA SER A 110 -12.83 8.06 7.67
C SER A 110 -13.53 7.69 6.36
N CYS A 111 -12.83 7.14 5.36
CA CYS A 111 -13.39 6.68 4.09
C CYS A 111 -13.94 5.25 4.14
N LEU A 112 -13.85 4.55 5.28
CA LEU A 112 -14.47 3.23 5.42
C LEU A 112 -16.01 3.35 5.29
N PRO A 113 -16.66 2.45 4.51
CA PRO A 113 -18.12 2.43 4.39
C PRO A 113 -18.83 2.36 5.75
N ARG A 114 -20.00 3.00 5.87
CA ARG A 114 -20.77 3.06 7.13
C ARG A 114 -21.08 1.70 7.76
N LYS A 115 -21.25 0.65 6.95
CA LYS A 115 -21.45 -0.73 7.42
C LYS A 115 -20.28 -1.31 8.24
N TYR A 116 -19.12 -0.65 8.20
CA TYR A 116 -17.94 -1.00 9.02
C TYR A 116 -17.77 -0.08 10.23
N LYS A 117 -18.66 0.91 10.41
CA LYS A 117 -18.61 1.94 11.46
C LYS A 117 -19.72 1.82 12.49
N ASN A 118 -20.82 1.17 12.14
CA ASN A 118 -21.97 1.00 13.03
C ASN A 118 -21.94 -0.42 13.61
N GLU A 119 -22.21 -0.51 14.91
CA GLU A 119 -22.63 -1.73 15.59
C GLU A 119 -24.04 -2.10 15.06
N ASP A 120 -24.30 -3.40 14.89
CA ASP A 120 -25.69 -3.88 14.90
C ASP A 120 -26.27 -3.68 16.31
#